data_AF-A0A7V8XYE4-F1
#
_entry.id   AF-A0A7V8XYE4-F1
#
_cell.length_a   1.000
_cell.length_b   1.000
_cell.length_c   1.000
_cell.angle_alpha   90.00
_cell.angle_beta   90.00
_cell.angle_gamma   90.00
#
_symmetry.space_group_name_H-M   'P 1'
#
loop_
_entity.id
_entity.type
_entity.pdbx_description
1 polymer ?
#
loop_
_entity_poly.entity_id
_entity_poly.type
_entity_poly.pdbx_seq_one_letter_code
_entity_poly.pdbx_strand_id
1 'polypeptide(L)'
;DWLLGERLGARSRRTFYEGIAAGYYLVADLPRGGYARVLELNRRFEDLDVGFVDASVVTLAETLGLSRIATTDRRHFQPMAAALSLQLLP
;
A
#
# COMPACT_ATOMS: atom_id res chain seq x y z
N ASP A 1 -11.59 -1.07 -2.12
CA ASP A 1 -12.66 -0.24 -2.73
C ASP A 1 -13.80 0.14 -1.76
N TRP A 2 -13.88 -0.49 -0.57
CA TRP A 2 -14.86 -0.16 0.46
C TRP A 2 -14.98 1.35 0.74
N LEU A 3 -13.85 2.02 1.05
CA LEU A 3 -13.79 3.47 1.31
C LEU A 3 -14.35 4.33 0.17
N LEU A 4 -14.14 3.94 -1.09
CA LEU A 4 -14.67 4.68 -2.24
C LEU A 4 -16.20 4.65 -2.25
N GLY A 5 -16.79 3.49 -2.01
CA GLY A 5 -18.26 3.43 -1.99
C GLY A 5 -18.86 4.00 -0.71
N GLU A 6 -18.19 3.85 0.43
CA GLU A 6 -18.64 4.44 1.70
C GLU A 6 -18.62 5.97 1.67
N ARG A 7 -17.56 6.57 1.12
CA ARG A 7 -17.39 8.03 1.15
C ARG A 7 -17.86 8.76 -0.11
N LEU A 8 -17.82 8.10 -1.27
CA LEU A 8 -18.08 8.72 -2.59
C LEU A 8 -19.19 8.01 -3.38
N GLY A 9 -19.83 6.99 -2.80
CA GLY A 9 -20.97 6.28 -3.38
C GLY A 9 -20.61 5.26 -4.47
N ALA A 10 -21.63 4.47 -4.87
CA ALA A 10 -21.48 3.36 -5.80
C ALA A 10 -21.04 3.77 -7.22
N ARG A 11 -21.29 5.01 -7.64
CA ARG A 11 -20.83 5.52 -8.95
C ARG A 11 -19.31 5.62 -8.98
N SER A 12 -18.71 6.27 -7.98
CA SER A 12 -17.26 6.45 -7.88
C SER A 12 -16.51 5.12 -7.80
N ARG A 13 -17.07 4.14 -7.08
CA ARG A 13 -16.54 2.78 -7.04
C ARG A 13 -16.52 2.11 -8.42
N ARG A 14 -17.58 2.24 -9.22
CA ARG A 14 -17.64 1.71 -10.59
C ARG A 14 -16.64 2.39 -11.51
N THR A 15 -16.52 3.72 -11.44
CA THR A 15 -15.52 4.47 -12.21
C THR A 15 -14.09 4.04 -11.88
N PHE A 16 -13.80 3.72 -10.61
CA PHE A 16 -12.51 3.15 -10.24
C PHE A 16 -12.26 1.79 -10.92
N TYR A 17 -13.26 0.90 -10.95
CA TYR A 17 -13.13 -0.39 -11.64
C TYR A 17 -12.98 -0.25 -13.16
N GLU A 18 -13.69 0.69 -13.77
CA GLU A 18 -13.54 1.03 -15.20
C GLU A 18 -12.09 1.44 -15.49
N GLY A 19 -11.48 2.25 -14.62
CA GLY A 19 -10.07 2.63 -14.73
C GLY A 19 -9.10 1.45 -14.60
N ILE A 20 -9.39 0.49 -13.70
CA ILE A 20 -8.61 -0.77 -13.61
C ILE A 20 -8.72 -1.55 -14.92
N ALA A 21 -9.94 -1.79 -15.41
CA ALA A 21 -10.17 -2.56 -16.64
C ALA A 21 -9.58 -1.88 -17.88
N ALA A 22 -9.54 -0.54 -17.90
CA ALA A 22 -8.93 0.26 -18.96
C ALA A 22 -7.39 0.35 -18.86
N GLY A 23 -6.76 -0.19 -17.81
CA GLY A 23 -5.31 -0.18 -17.64
C GLY A 23 -4.72 1.17 -17.21
N TYR A 24 -5.52 2.05 -16.59
CA TYR A 24 -5.03 3.34 -16.07
C TYR A 24 -4.12 3.18 -14.84
N TYR A 25 -4.13 2.00 -14.22
CA TYR A 25 -3.33 1.67 -13.06
C TYR A 25 -2.44 0.47 -13.38
N LEU A 26 -1.21 0.51 -12.89
CA LEU A 26 -0.39 -0.68 -12.75
C LEU A 26 -0.91 -1.48 -11.55
N VAL A 27 -1.50 -2.64 -11.80
CA VAL A 27 -1.82 -3.63 -10.76
C VAL A 27 -0.62 -4.54 -10.59
N ALA A 28 0.10 -4.40 -9.48
CA ALA A 28 1.31 -5.16 -9.20
C ALA A 28 1.01 -6.39 -8.33
N ASP A 29 1.56 -7.54 -8.71
CA ASP A 29 1.56 -8.73 -7.89
C ASP A 29 2.75 -8.72 -6.92
N LEU A 30 2.51 -9.19 -5.69
CA LEU A 30 3.60 -9.40 -4.75
C LEU A 30 4.44 -10.59 -5.24
N PRO A 31 5.72 -10.42 -5.56
CA PRO A 31 6.56 -11.55 -5.99
C PRO A 31 6.72 -12.55 -4.84
N ARG A 32 6.97 -13.82 -5.17
CA ARG A 32 7.16 -14.88 -4.16
C ARG A 32 8.24 -14.56 -3.12
N GLY A 33 9.30 -13.85 -3.51
CA GLY A 33 10.33 -13.38 -2.57
C GLY A 33 9.83 -12.29 -1.60
N GLY A 34 8.81 -11.54 -2.00
CA GLY A 34 8.23 -10.45 -1.21
C GLY A 34 7.60 -10.90 0.10
N TYR A 35 7.08 -12.12 0.18
CA TYR A 35 6.50 -12.64 1.44
C TYR A 35 7.53 -12.72 2.59
N ALA A 36 8.80 -13.01 2.28
CA ALA A 36 9.87 -13.00 3.28
C ALA A 36 10.13 -11.57 3.79
N ARG A 37 10.09 -10.58 2.87
CA ARG A 37 10.24 -9.17 3.23
C ARG A 37 9.07 -8.65 4.05
N VAL A 38 7.84 -9.07 3.74
CA VAL A 38 6.64 -8.78 4.54
C VAL A 38 6.80 -9.27 5.98
N LEU A 39 7.28 -10.50 6.16
CA LEU A 39 7.55 -11.06 7.50
C LEU A 39 8.64 -10.27 8.24
N GLU A 40 9.72 -9.89 7.54
CA GLU A 40 10.79 -9.09 8.12
C GLU A 40 10.29 -7.72 8.60
N LEU A 41 9.47 -7.03 7.79
CA LEU A 41 8.88 -5.74 8.17
C LEU A 41 7.98 -5.89 9.40
N ASN A 42 7.17 -6.94 9.47
CA ASN A 42 6.33 -7.20 10.65
C ASN A 42 7.17 -7.46 11.91
N ARG A 43 8.31 -8.15 11.80
CA ARG A 43 9.25 -8.33 12.92
C ARG A 43 9.93 -7.02 13.32
N ARG A 44 10.34 -6.22 12.33
CA ARG A 44 11.03 -4.94 12.57
C ARG A 44 10.11 -3.91 13.24
N PHE A 45 8.83 -3.95 12.93
CA PHE A 45 7.81 -3.02 13.42
C PHE A 45 6.75 -3.73 14.28
N GLU A 46 7.16 -4.71 15.09
CA GLU A 46 6.24 -5.56 15.86
C GLU A 46 5.33 -4.75 16.80
N ASP A 47 5.86 -3.68 17.39
CA ASP A 47 5.10 -2.77 18.28
C ASP A 47 3.95 -2.02 17.57
N LEU A 48 4.00 -1.94 16.25
CA LEU A 48 3.02 -1.21 15.44
C LEU A 48 1.92 -2.09 14.86
N ASP A 49 2.09 -3.42 14.91
CA ASP A 49 1.17 -4.39 14.30
C ASP A 49 0.80 -4.02 12.84
N VAL A 50 1.81 -3.71 12.02
CA VAL A 50 1.62 -3.21 10.64
C VAL A 50 0.79 -4.16 9.77
N GLY A 51 0.85 -5.46 10.04
CA GLY A 51 0.08 -6.47 9.33
C GLY A 51 0.58 -6.75 7.91
N PHE A 52 -0.14 -7.66 7.24
CA PHE A 52 0.25 -8.17 5.93
C PHE A 52 0.12 -7.13 4.81
N VAL A 53 -1.00 -6.39 4.79
CA VAL A 53 -1.34 -5.50 3.68
C VAL A 53 -0.38 -4.31 3.61
N ASP A 54 -0.16 -3.62 4.73
CA ASP A 54 0.70 -2.43 4.76
C ASP A 54 2.17 -2.80 4.46
N ALA A 55 2.66 -3.89 5.05
CA ALA A 55 3.99 -4.40 4.75
C ALA A 55 4.13 -4.86 3.28
N SER A 56 3.06 -5.38 2.65
CA SER A 56 3.07 -5.72 1.23
C SER A 56 3.16 -4.49 0.34
N VAL A 57 2.50 -3.38 0.70
CA VAL A 57 2.61 -2.10 -0.02
C VAL A 57 4.05 -1.58 0.02
N VAL A 58 4.69 -1.60 1.19
CA VAL A 58 6.10 -1.21 1.33
C VAL A 58 7.02 -2.12 0.51
N THR A 59 6.81 -3.44 0.59
CA THR A 59 7.60 -4.42 -0.18
C THR A 59 7.46 -4.23 -1.69
N LEU A 60 6.24 -3.93 -2.17
CA LEU A 60 6.00 -3.60 -3.58
C LEU A 60 6.70 -2.30 -3.98
N ALA A 61 6.66 -1.27 -3.13
CA ALA A 61 7.35 -0.01 -3.38
C ALA A 61 8.87 -0.23 -3.53
N GLU A 62 9.48 -1.00 -2.62
CA GLU A 62 10.90 -1.40 -2.70
C GLU A 62 11.21 -2.17 -3.99
N THR A 63 10.38 -3.17 -4.33
CA THR A 63 10.55 -4.00 -5.52
C THR A 63 10.46 -3.19 -6.82
N LEU A 64 9.59 -2.18 -6.85
CA LEU A 64 9.37 -1.30 -7.99
C LEU A 64 10.33 -0.08 -8.02
N GLY A 65 11.23 0.06 -7.03
CA GLY A 65 12.12 1.21 -6.93
C GLY A 65 11.39 2.53 -6.65
N LEU A 66 10.23 2.47 -6.00
CA LEU A 66 9.38 3.62 -5.67
C LEU A 66 9.61 4.03 -4.21
N SER A 67 9.79 5.32 -3.97
CA SER A 67 9.90 5.89 -2.62
C SER A 67 8.66 6.64 -2.16
N ARG A 68 7.62 6.74 -3.01
CA ARG A 68 6.41 7.52 -2.73
C ARG A 68 5.20 6.62 -2.51
N ILE A 69 4.51 6.80 -1.39
CA ILE A 69 3.30 6.04 -1.05
C ILE A 69 2.15 7.00 -0.77
N ALA A 70 1.05 6.87 -1.51
CA ALA A 70 -0.21 7.54 -1.19
C ALA A 70 -0.99 6.67 -0.20
N THR A 71 -1.22 7.18 1.01
CA THR A 71 -1.96 6.46 2.05
C THR A 71 -2.69 7.42 2.99
N THR A 72 -3.93 7.06 3.32
CA THR A 72 -4.68 7.74 4.38
C THR A 72 -4.34 7.20 5.76
N ASP A 73 -3.74 6.01 5.87
CA ASP A 73 -3.30 5.44 7.14
C ASP A 73 -1.91 5.95 7.50
N ARG A 74 -1.87 7.13 8.12
CA ARG A 74 -0.62 7.73 8.56
C ARG A 74 -0.07 7.07 9.83
N ARG A 75 -0.91 6.42 10.64
CA ARG A 75 -0.52 5.82 11.91
C ARG A 75 0.50 4.71 11.70
N HIS A 76 0.21 3.78 10.77
CA HIS A 76 1.14 2.67 10.50
C HIS A 76 2.28 3.11 9.56
N PHE A 77 2.02 3.97 8.58
CA PHE A 77 3.02 4.33 7.58
C PHE A 77 4.03 5.39 8.02
N GLN A 78 3.72 6.29 8.96
CA GLN A 78 4.69 7.32 9.38
C GLN A 78 5.97 6.74 9.97
N PRO A 79 5.93 5.79 10.93
CA PRO A 79 7.15 5.19 11.46
C PRO A 79 7.95 4.44 10.41
N MET A 80 7.26 3.67 9.54
CA MET A 80 7.91 2.97 8.42
C MET A 80 8.57 3.94 7.45
N ALA A 81 7.89 5.05 7.12
CA ALA A 81 8.41 6.06 6.20
C ALA A 81 9.67 6.74 6.74
N ALA A 82 9.71 7.09 8.03
CA ALA A 82 10.91 7.62 8.66
C ALA A 82 12.08 6.61 8.61
N ALA A 83 11.79 5.34 8.92
CA ALA A 83 12.79 4.29 9.04
C ALA A 83 13.28 3.71 7.69
N LEU A 84 12.53 3.93 6.61
CA LEU A 84 12.79 3.42 5.25
C LEU A 84 12.96 4.54 4.21
N SER A 85 13.00 5.80 4.65
CA SER A 85 13.12 6.99 3.80
C SER A 85 12.03 7.08 2.71
N LEU A 86 10.79 6.74 3.06
CA LEU A 86 9.63 6.85 2.18
C LEU A 86 8.99 8.25 2.29
N GLN A 87 8.46 8.75 1.19
CA GLN A 87 7.65 9.96 1.14
C GLN A 87 6.16 9.58 1.11
N LEU A 88 5.42 10.00 2.13
CA LEU A 88 3.98 9.81 2.17
C LEU A 88 3.27 10.97 1.45
N LEU A 89 2.58 10.65 0.35
CA LEU A 89 1.79 11.59 -0.43
C LEU A 89 0.45 11.88 0.27
N PRO A 90 -0.13 13.09 0.07
CA PRO A 90 -1.41 13.50 0.66
C PRO A 90 -2.48 12.43 0.65
#